data_AF-A0A2I0WS56-F1
#
_entry.id   AF-A0A2I0WS56-F1
#
_cell.length_a   1.000
_cell.length_b   1.000
_cell.length_c   1.000
_cell.angle_alpha   90.00
_cell.angle_beta   90.00
_cell.angle_gamma   90.00
#
_symmetry.space_group_name_H-M   'P 1'
#
loop_
_entity.id
_entity.type
_entity.pdbx_description
1 polymer ?
#
loop_
_entity_poly.entity_id
_entity_poly.type
_entity_poly.pdbx_seq_one_letter_code
_entity_poly.pdbx_strand_id
1 'polypeptide(L)'
;MRRVGKGVRIAGDVGDHPDDKFNPEALLRVDGVTIRNVWGVGVKEAGSIEGIKGSPFTRICLWNVKLWGIGRQMEAWKCAAVSGVAVGVQPWPCGELTGIMSTSEIVTFLIDRKGNQSSSKNQDREENGKKKLYSIN
;
A
#
# COMPACT_ATOMS: atom_id res chain seq x y z
N MET A 1 -16.99 5.50 -4.96
CA MET A 1 -17.62 6.07 -3.74
C MET A 1 -18.06 7.52 -3.97
N ARG A 2 -19.05 8.03 -3.22
CA ARG A 2 -19.55 9.41 -3.35
C ARG A 2 -19.95 9.96 -1.98
N ARG A 3 -19.50 11.18 -1.65
CA ARG A 3 -19.83 11.92 -0.41
C ARG A 3 -19.50 11.14 0.88
N VAL A 4 -18.25 10.75 1.05
CA VAL A 4 -17.77 9.97 2.22
C VAL A 4 -16.84 10.79 3.11
N GLY A 5 -16.75 10.42 4.39
CA GLY A 5 -15.84 11.03 5.35
C GLY A 5 -14.37 10.79 5.01
N LYS A 6 -13.96 9.52 4.93
CA LYS A 6 -12.58 9.10 4.55
C LYS A 6 -12.63 8.28 3.28
N GLY A 7 -11.71 8.52 2.35
CA GLY A 7 -11.62 7.76 1.10
C GLY A 7 -11.07 6.35 1.33
N VAL A 8 -9.97 6.26 2.07
CA VAL A 8 -9.34 5.00 2.51
C VAL A 8 -9.07 5.09 4.01
N ARG A 9 -9.36 4.03 4.77
CA ARG A 9 -9.00 3.95 6.19
C ARG A 9 -8.45 2.57 6.52
N ILE A 10 -7.22 2.50 7.01
CA ILE A 10 -6.64 1.33 7.67
C ILE A 10 -6.14 1.80 9.03
N ALA A 11 -6.60 1.17 10.10
CA ALA A 11 -6.28 1.55 11.47
C ALA A 11 -5.97 0.28 12.27
N GLY A 12 -4.84 0.28 12.97
CA GLY A 12 -4.42 -0.82 13.85
C GLY A 12 -4.95 -0.73 15.27
N ASP A 13 -5.48 0.42 15.68
CA ASP A 13 -5.98 0.74 17.01
C ASP A 13 -7.51 0.58 17.13
N VAL A 14 -8.07 -0.46 16.49
CA VAL A 14 -9.52 -0.65 16.43
C VAL A 14 -10.00 -1.77 17.33
N GLY A 15 -10.84 -1.40 18.30
CA GLY A 15 -11.55 -2.33 19.17
C GLY A 15 -10.75 -2.78 20.38
N ASP A 16 -11.46 -3.01 21.49
CA ASP A 16 -10.94 -3.64 22.69
C ASP A 16 -11.57 -5.03 22.85
N HIS A 17 -10.84 -5.93 23.50
CA HIS A 17 -11.38 -7.22 23.84
C HIS A 17 -12.42 -7.05 24.97
N PRO A 18 -13.63 -7.63 24.85
CA PRO A 18 -14.68 -7.48 25.86
C PRO A 18 -14.35 -8.17 27.20
N ASP A 19 -13.25 -8.92 27.25
CA ASP A 19 -12.74 -9.55 28.46
C ASP A 19 -11.22 -9.37 28.59
N ASP A 20 -10.70 -9.63 29.79
CA ASP A 20 -9.29 -9.44 30.15
C ASP A 20 -8.39 -10.64 29.80
N LYS A 21 -8.88 -11.64 29.05
CA LYS A 21 -8.11 -12.85 28.70
C LYS A 21 -7.30 -12.70 27.42
N PHE A 22 -7.41 -11.55 26.75
CA PHE A 22 -6.57 -11.25 25.60
C PHE A 22 -5.12 -11.04 26.02
N ASN A 23 -4.18 -11.41 25.15
CA ASN A 23 -2.77 -11.10 25.36
C ASN A 23 -2.47 -9.68 24.83
N PRO A 24 -2.27 -8.68 25.69
CA PRO A 24 -2.00 -7.30 25.25
C PRO A 24 -0.70 -7.16 24.46
N GLU A 25 0.20 -8.14 24.54
CA GLU A 25 1.47 -8.17 23.81
C GLU A 25 1.35 -8.86 22.43
N ALA A 26 0.19 -9.41 22.09
CA ALA A 26 -0.04 -10.05 20.79
C ALA A 26 -0.19 -8.98 19.68
N LEU A 27 0.94 -8.51 19.18
CA LEU A 27 0.97 -7.54 18.09
C LEU A 27 0.67 -8.21 16.74
N LEU A 28 -0.35 -7.73 16.05
CA LEU A 28 -0.69 -8.18 14.70
C LEU A 28 0.37 -7.69 13.71
N ARG A 29 0.89 -8.60 12.86
CA ARG A 29 1.71 -8.25 11.71
C ARG A 29 0.82 -8.03 10.49
N VAL A 30 0.78 -6.80 9.99
CA VAL A 30 0.09 -6.45 8.73
C VAL A 30 1.13 -6.08 7.69
N ASP A 31 1.11 -6.80 6.58
CA ASP A 31 2.20 -6.76 5.62
C ASP A 31 1.74 -7.17 4.21
N GLY A 32 2.21 -6.46 3.18
CA GLY A 32 1.94 -6.79 1.77
C GLY A 32 0.52 -6.47 1.30
N VAL A 33 -0.15 -5.50 1.93
CA VAL A 33 -1.53 -5.13 1.57
C VAL A 33 -1.53 -4.18 0.38
N THR A 34 -2.29 -4.51 -0.67
CA THR A 34 -2.47 -3.65 -1.83
C THR A 34 -3.90 -3.12 -1.91
N ILE A 35 -4.04 -1.80 -1.98
CA ILE A 35 -5.29 -1.11 -2.28
C ILE A 35 -5.24 -0.65 -3.73
N ARG A 36 -6.11 -1.21 -4.57
CA ARG A 36 -6.05 -1.01 -6.02
C ARG A 36 -7.34 -0.41 -6.57
N ASN A 37 -7.22 0.51 -7.53
CA ASN A 37 -8.31 1.00 -8.36
C ASN A 37 -9.48 1.60 -7.57
N VAL A 38 -9.16 2.55 -6.70
CA VAL A 38 -10.15 3.22 -5.86
C VAL A 38 -10.54 4.55 -6.52
N TRP A 39 -11.84 4.81 -6.70
CA TRP A 39 -12.36 6.07 -7.26
C TRP A 39 -13.40 6.69 -6.33
N GLY A 40 -13.25 7.97 -5.99
CA GLY A 40 -14.16 8.64 -5.06
C GLY A 40 -14.32 10.13 -5.23
N VAL A 41 -15.56 10.62 -5.28
CA VAL A 41 -15.89 12.06 -5.36
C VAL A 41 -16.56 12.56 -4.09
N GLY A 42 -16.31 13.82 -3.75
CA GLY A 42 -16.85 14.45 -2.54
C GLY A 42 -16.32 13.83 -1.24
N VAL A 43 -15.03 13.47 -1.23
CA VAL A 43 -14.33 12.90 -0.08
C VAL A 43 -13.89 14.03 0.87
N LYS A 44 -14.15 13.90 2.18
CA LYS A 44 -13.71 14.92 3.16
C LYS A 44 -12.24 14.77 3.56
N GLU A 45 -11.75 13.54 3.70
CA GLU A 45 -10.34 13.22 4.00
C GLU A 45 -9.86 12.15 3.01
N ALA A 46 -8.74 12.38 2.34
CA ALA A 46 -8.21 11.47 1.33
C ALA A 46 -8.06 10.05 1.90
N GLY A 47 -7.45 9.93 3.08
CA GLY A 47 -7.49 8.71 3.85
C GLY A 47 -6.55 8.71 5.04
N SER A 48 -6.64 7.66 5.86
CA SER A 48 -5.70 7.41 6.94
C SER A 48 -5.19 5.97 6.94
N ILE A 49 -3.87 5.80 7.13
CA ILE A 49 -3.21 4.50 7.22
C ILE A 49 -2.30 4.54 8.45
N GLU A 50 -2.83 4.04 9.55
CA GLU A 50 -2.29 4.20 10.90
C GLU A 50 -2.04 2.80 11.48
N GLY A 51 -0.79 2.37 11.47
CA GLY A 51 -0.35 1.09 12.04
C GLY A 51 -0.14 1.16 13.55
N ILE A 52 0.31 0.05 14.13
CA ILE A 52 0.55 -0.07 15.57
C ILE A 52 2.02 0.27 15.87
N LYS A 53 2.27 1.11 16.87
CA LYS A 53 3.63 1.37 17.34
C LYS A 53 4.24 0.07 17.89
N GLY A 54 5.36 -0.37 17.32
CA GLY A 54 5.98 -1.66 17.66
C GLY A 54 5.60 -2.81 16.71
N SER A 55 4.51 -2.68 15.94
CA SER A 55 4.21 -3.55 14.79
C SER A 55 3.69 -2.72 13.62
N PRO A 56 4.59 -1.98 12.94
CA PRO A 56 4.23 -1.12 11.82
C PRO A 56 3.61 -1.92 10.67
N PHE A 57 2.74 -1.27 9.92
CA PHE A 57 2.24 -1.84 8.66
C PHE A 57 3.33 -1.74 7.59
N THR A 58 3.68 -2.86 6.96
CA THR A 58 4.78 -2.89 5.97
C THR A 58 4.29 -3.29 4.59
N ARG A 59 5.04 -2.88 3.55
CA ARG A 59 4.73 -3.19 2.15
C ARG A 59 3.29 -2.85 1.78
N ILE A 60 2.79 -1.72 2.27
CA ILE A 60 1.49 -1.19 1.86
C ILE A 60 1.63 -0.62 0.45
N CYS A 61 0.76 -1.03 -0.47
CA CYS A 61 0.76 -0.54 -1.85
C CYS A 61 -0.55 0.18 -2.16
N LEU A 62 -0.48 1.46 -2.47
CA LEU A 62 -1.59 2.22 -3.04
C LEU A 62 -1.42 2.27 -4.56
N TRP A 63 -2.32 1.64 -5.30
CA TRP A 63 -2.25 1.60 -6.76
C TRP A 63 -3.50 2.19 -7.40
N ASN A 64 -3.32 3.22 -8.22
CA ASN A 64 -4.41 3.87 -8.97
C ASN A 64 -5.59 4.27 -8.07
N VAL A 65 -5.29 4.96 -6.97
CA VAL A 65 -6.28 5.51 -6.03
C VAL A 65 -6.53 6.97 -6.41
N LYS A 66 -7.77 7.31 -6.75
CA LYS A 66 -8.16 8.62 -7.27
C LYS A 66 -9.35 9.16 -6.48
N LEU A 67 -9.11 10.21 -5.71
CA LEU A 67 -10.06 10.81 -4.79
C LEU A 67 -10.15 12.32 -5.04
N TRP A 68 -11.36 12.85 -5.06
CA TRP A 68 -11.64 14.28 -5.19
C TRP A 68 -12.51 14.78 -4.05
N GLY A 69 -12.11 15.93 -3.52
CA GLY A 69 -12.88 16.68 -2.54
C GLY A 69 -14.10 17.38 -3.11
N ILE A 70 -14.85 18.03 -2.23
CA ILE A 70 -15.79 19.10 -2.61
C ILE A 70 -15.05 20.42 -2.43
N GLY A 71 -14.74 21.12 -3.53
CA GLY A 71 -13.99 22.38 -3.49
C GLY A 71 -12.57 22.20 -2.91
N ARG A 72 -12.10 23.17 -2.12
CA ARG A 72 -10.75 23.18 -1.51
C ARG A 72 -10.66 22.45 -0.15
N GLN A 73 -11.70 21.74 0.27
CA GLN A 73 -11.89 21.30 1.67
C GLN A 73 -11.54 19.82 1.92
N MET A 74 -10.75 19.18 1.06
CA MET A 74 -10.32 17.80 1.31
C MET A 74 -9.05 17.78 2.15
N GLU A 75 -9.14 17.16 3.33
CA GLU A 75 -8.00 16.89 4.20
C GLU A 75 -7.03 15.90 3.54
N ALA A 76 -5.73 16.13 3.75
CA ALA A 76 -4.67 15.29 3.23
C ALA A 76 -4.63 13.90 3.90
N TRP A 77 -3.77 13.04 3.39
CA TRP A 77 -3.54 11.72 3.97
C TRP A 77 -2.92 11.83 5.37
N LYS A 78 -3.32 10.92 6.27
CA LYS A 78 -2.69 10.72 7.57
C LYS A 78 -2.01 9.36 7.60
N CYS A 79 -0.73 9.33 7.93
CA CYS A 79 0.03 8.10 8.00
C CYS A 79 0.80 8.04 9.31
N ALA A 80 0.81 6.88 9.94
CA ALA A 80 1.58 6.63 11.16
C ALA A 80 1.97 5.15 11.21
N ALA A 81 3.20 4.85 11.66
CA ALA A 81 3.70 3.48 11.78
C ALA A 81 3.40 2.61 10.54
N VAL A 82 3.70 3.15 9.36
CA VAL A 82 3.47 2.49 8.07
C VAL A 82 4.67 2.68 7.15
N SER A 83 4.87 1.73 6.24
CA SER A 83 5.83 1.84 5.13
C SER A 83 5.27 1.19 3.88
N GLY A 84 5.57 1.78 2.71
CA GLY A 84 4.98 1.29 1.48
C GLY A 84 5.30 2.13 0.24
N VAL A 85 4.51 1.90 -0.80
CA VAL A 85 4.63 2.54 -2.11
C VAL A 85 3.27 3.03 -2.59
N ALA A 86 3.27 4.16 -3.29
CA ALA A 86 2.11 4.69 -3.97
C ALA A 86 2.40 4.93 -5.46
N VAL A 87 1.55 4.38 -6.32
CA VAL A 87 1.66 4.51 -7.77
C VAL A 87 0.34 5.00 -8.35
N GLY A 88 0.39 6.13 -9.06
CA GLY A 88 -0.79 6.71 -9.70
C GLY A 88 -1.86 7.18 -8.71
N VAL A 89 -1.47 7.61 -7.51
CA VAL A 89 -2.39 8.05 -6.45
C VAL A 89 -2.66 9.55 -6.53
N GLN A 90 -3.91 9.96 -6.32
CA GLN A 90 -4.33 11.36 -6.21
C GLN A 90 -5.44 11.50 -5.15
N PRO A 91 -5.31 12.42 -4.19
CA PRO A 91 -4.16 13.30 -3.92
C PRO A 91 -2.93 12.49 -3.46
N TRP A 92 -1.73 13.08 -3.59
CA TRP A 92 -0.48 12.41 -3.23
C TRP A 92 -0.46 12.00 -1.74
N PRO A 93 -0.01 10.79 -1.40
CA PRO A 93 0.00 10.31 -0.01
C PRO A 93 1.18 10.84 0.81
N CYS A 94 1.26 10.40 2.06
CA CYS A 94 2.33 10.74 2.99
C CYS A 94 3.69 10.19 2.53
N GLY A 95 4.78 10.71 3.11
CA GLY A 95 6.16 10.32 2.78
C GLY A 95 6.47 8.85 3.08
N GLU A 96 5.79 8.26 4.05
CA GLU A 96 5.90 6.84 4.44
C GLU A 96 5.53 5.87 3.31
N LEU A 97 4.77 6.34 2.31
CA LEU A 97 4.32 5.56 1.16
C LEU A 97 5.08 5.91 -0.13
N THR A 98 6.31 6.42 0.01
CA THR A 98 7.19 6.82 -1.12
C THR A 98 8.36 5.86 -1.35
N GLY A 99 8.29 4.64 -0.80
CA GLY A 99 9.30 3.61 -0.99
C GLY A 99 9.51 3.23 -2.46
N ILE A 100 10.59 2.50 -2.73
CA ILE A 100 10.89 1.95 -4.05
C ILE A 100 10.25 0.57 -4.14
N MET A 101 9.38 0.36 -5.12
CA MET A 101 8.87 -0.97 -5.43
C MET A 101 10.02 -1.84 -5.93
N SER A 102 10.22 -3.01 -5.34
CA SER A 102 11.21 -3.97 -5.83
C SER A 102 10.85 -4.37 -7.27
N THR A 103 11.85 -4.53 -8.13
CA THR A 103 11.63 -4.95 -9.52
C THR A 103 10.89 -6.28 -9.61
N SER A 104 11.05 -7.18 -8.63
CA SER A 104 10.26 -8.43 -8.52
C SER A 104 8.75 -8.19 -8.34
N GLU A 105 8.35 -7.07 -7.75
CA GLU A 105 6.93 -6.67 -7.58
C GLU A 105 6.43 -5.83 -8.77
N ILE A 106 7.35 -5.15 -9.49
CA ILE A 106 7.09 -4.39 -10.73
C ILE A 106 6.93 -5.29 -11.96
N VAL A 107 7.62 -6.44 -12.01
CA VAL A 107 7.58 -7.37 -13.16
C VAL A 107 6.15 -7.81 -13.48
N THR A 108 5.28 -7.95 -12.47
CA THR A 108 3.85 -8.25 -12.67
C THR A 108 3.09 -7.11 -13.38
N PHE A 109 3.58 -5.86 -13.31
CA PHE A 109 2.89 -4.68 -13.83
C PHE A 109 3.41 -4.18 -15.19
N LEU A 110 4.66 -4.46 -15.58
CA LEU A 110 5.17 -4.05 -16.90
C LEU A 110 4.60 -4.87 -18.07
N ILE A 111 3.85 -5.95 -17.79
CA ILE A 111 3.31 -6.83 -18.84
C ILE A 111 2.06 -6.28 -19.55
N ASP A 112 1.30 -5.30 -19.01
CA ASP A 112 0.02 -4.91 -19.64
C ASP A 112 -0.17 -3.41 -19.93
N ARG A 113 0.71 -2.83 -20.76
CA ARG A 113 0.29 -1.73 -21.66
C ARG A 113 -0.05 -2.18 -23.08
N LYS A 114 0.10 -3.48 -23.40
CA LYS A 114 -0.20 -4.01 -24.74
C LYS A 114 -0.98 -5.34 -24.77
N GLY A 115 -1.42 -5.90 -23.63
CA GLY A 115 -2.28 -7.08 -23.64
C GLY A 115 -1.64 -8.32 -24.27
N ASN A 116 -0.33 -8.55 -24.04
CA ASN A 116 0.30 -9.76 -24.53
C ASN A 116 1.14 -10.43 -23.45
N GLN A 117 0.82 -11.69 -23.18
CA GLN A 117 1.36 -12.50 -22.12
C GLN A 117 2.61 -13.21 -22.64
N SER A 118 3.81 -12.78 -22.24
CA SER A 118 5.02 -13.60 -22.39
C SER A 118 5.64 -13.83 -21.01
N SER A 119 5.53 -15.07 -20.53
CA SER A 119 6.18 -15.52 -19.31
C SER A 119 7.66 -15.78 -19.59
N SER A 120 8.54 -14.88 -19.19
CA SER A 120 9.97 -15.17 -19.07
C SER A 120 10.32 -15.11 -17.58
N LYS A 121 10.50 -16.28 -16.98
CA LYS A 121 10.91 -16.43 -15.57
C LYS A 121 12.38 -16.01 -15.45
N ASN A 122 12.66 -14.93 -14.73
CA ASN A 122 14.01 -14.65 -14.25
C ASN A 122 14.13 -15.20 -12.82
N GLN A 123 15.08 -16.12 -12.62
CA GLN A 123 15.39 -16.68 -11.31
C GLN A 123 16.74 -16.17 -10.85
N ASP A 124 16.76 -15.43 -9.75
CA ASP A 124 17.99 -14.99 -9.11
C ASP A 124 18.64 -16.19 -8.42
N ARG A 125 19.81 -16.60 -8.89
CA ARG A 125 20.69 -17.52 -8.14
C ARG A 125 21.92 -16.74 -7.68
N GLU A 126 22.16 -16.77 -6.38
CA GLU A 126 23.30 -16.11 -5.75
C GLU A 126 24.53 -17.02 -5.87
N GLU A 127 25.55 -16.57 -6.61
CA GLU A 127 26.82 -17.27 -6.76
C GLU A 127 27.94 -16.28 -6.40
N ASN A 128 28.72 -16.60 -5.35
CA ASN A 128 29.85 -15.79 -4.86
C ASN A 128 29.53 -14.31 -4.56
N GLY A 129 28.38 -14.04 -3.93
CA GLY A 129 28.03 -12.73 -3.39
C GLY A 129 27.81 -11.62 -4.44
N LYS A 130 27.66 -11.99 -5.71
CA LYS A 130 27.32 -11.04 -6.80
C LYS A 130 26.03 -11.49 -7.47
N LYS A 131 24.97 -10.68 -7.37
CA LYS A 131 23.72 -10.90 -8.12
C LYS A 131 24.00 -10.72 -9.61
N LYS A 132 23.71 -11.75 -10.40
CA LYS A 132 23.89 -11.73 -11.84
C LYS A 132 22.56 -12.08 -12.51
N LEU A 133 22.03 -11.13 -13.27
CA LEU A 133 20.80 -11.33 -14.04
C LEU A 133 21.12 -12.19 -15.26
N TYR A 134 20.42 -13.32 -15.40
CA TYR A 134 20.46 -14.13 -16.62
C TYR A 134 19.05 -14.22 -17.18
N SER A 135 18.90 -13.82 -18.45
CA SER A 135 17.67 -14.03 -19.21
C SER A 135 17.64 -15.49 -19.66
N ILE A 136 16.64 -16.27 -19.23
CA ILE A 136 16.40 -17.62 -19.71
C ILE A 136 15.32 -17.51 -20.80
N ASN A 137 15.64 -17.97 -22.01
CA ASN A 137 14.69 -18.04 -23.13
C ASN A 137 13.65 -19.15 -22.90
#